data_AF-A0A2P5VJ70-F1
#
_entry.id   AF-A0A2P5VJ70-F1
#
_cell.length_a   1.000
_cell.length_b   1.000
_cell.length_c   1.000
_cell.angle_alpha   90.00
_cell.angle_beta   90.00
_cell.angle_gamma   90.00
#
_symmetry.space_group_name_H-M   'P 1'
#
loop_
_entity.id
_entity.type
_entity.pdbx_description
1 polymer ?
#
loop_
_entity_poly.entity_id
_entity_poly.type
_entity_poly.pdbx_seq_one_letter_code
_entity_poly.pdbx_strand_id
1 'polypeptide(L)' 'FLVGIQRYPNSMKAPDTMLKLGISLAKLGKSEDACAAFLEMQNKFPNLRNRLRKRLLKEMTVGGCN' A
#
# COMPACT_ATOMS: atom_id res chain seq x y z
N PHE A 1 6.80 18.01 16.03
CA PHE A 1 5.98 17.29 15.02
C PHE A 1 6.59 17.35 13.59
N LEU A 2 7.92 17.44 13.43
CA LEU A 2 8.56 17.62 12.10
C LEU A 2 9.89 16.85 11.92
N VAL A 3 10.07 15.65 12.52
CA VAL A 3 11.37 14.93 12.43
C VAL A 3 11.25 13.46 11.98
N GLY A 4 10.05 12.89 11.87
CA GLY A 4 9.88 11.44 11.63
C GLY A 4 9.88 10.98 10.16
N ILE A 5 9.73 11.88 9.18
CA ILE A 5 9.38 11.49 7.80
C ILE A 5 10.61 11.35 6.87
N GLN A 6 11.77 11.89 7.23
CA GLN A 6 12.91 11.99 6.30
C GLN A 6 13.92 10.82 6.30
N ARG A 7 13.66 9.67 6.96
CA ARG A 7 14.74 8.69 7.25
C ARG A 7 14.70 7.32 6.57
N TYR A 8 13.88 7.07 5.55
CA TYR A 8 13.95 5.74 4.88
C TYR A 8 13.72 5.75 3.36
N PRO A 9 14.63 6.32 2.55
CA PRO A 9 14.52 6.25 1.09
C PRO A 9 14.94 4.89 0.51
N ASN A 10 15.65 4.03 1.27
CA ASN A 10 16.37 2.87 0.71
C ASN A 10 16.20 1.51 1.43
N SER A 11 15.20 1.29 2.28
CA SER A 11 15.22 0.09 3.15
C SER A 11 13.84 -0.49 3.44
N MET A 12 13.51 -1.66 2.88
CA MET A 12 12.42 -2.60 3.26
C MET A 12 10.99 -2.04 3.45
N LYS A 13 10.81 -0.73 3.29
CA LYS A 13 9.60 0.04 3.59
C LYS A 13 8.91 0.53 2.33
N ALA A 14 9.55 0.45 1.17
CA ALA A 14 8.96 0.76 -0.13
C ALA A 14 7.56 0.12 -0.31
N PRO A 15 7.37 -1.18 -0.04
CA PRO A 15 6.04 -1.78 -0.13
C PRO A 15 5.10 -1.32 1.00
N ASP A 16 5.59 -1.00 2.20
CA ASP A 16 4.77 -0.42 3.29
C ASP A 16 4.27 1.00 2.95
N THR A 17 5.09 1.83 2.30
CA THR A 17 4.69 3.15 1.81
C THR A 17 3.69 3.05 0.66
N MET A 18 3.88 2.10 -0.27
CA MET A 18 2.95 1.89 -1.38
C MET A 18 1.59 1.39 -0.87
N LEU A 19 1.59 0.51 0.14
CA LEU A 19 0.37 0.10 0.82
C LEU A 19 -0.36 1.29 1.46
N LYS A 20 0.36 2.16 2.17
CA LYS A 20 -0.23 3.37 2.78
C LYS A 20 -0.79 4.34 1.73
N LEU A 21 -0.16 4.42 0.56
CA LEU A 21 -0.68 5.21 -0.56
C LEU A 21 -2.05 4.67 -1.01
N GLY A 22 -2.14 3.36 -1.28
CA GLY A 22 -3.42 2.73 -1.65
C GLY A 22 -4.49 2.88 -0.57
N ILE A 23 -4.15 2.74 0.72
CA ILE A 23 -5.07 3.00 1.83
C ILE A 23 -5.55 4.46 1.83
N SER A 24 -4.66 5.40 1.53
CA SER A 24 -5.02 6.83 1.50
C SER A 24 -5.96 7.13 0.33
N LEU A 25 -5.74 6.53 -0.83
CA LEU A 25 -6.64 6.62 -1.98
C LEU A 25 -8.02 6.02 -1.66
N ALA A 26 -8.06 4.85 -1.01
CA ALA A 26 -9.30 4.23 -0.57
C ALA A 26 -10.07 5.12 0.41
N LYS A 27 -9.36 5.75 1.36
CA LYS A 27 -9.95 6.72 2.31
C LYS A 27 -10.47 8.00 1.65
N LEU A 28 -9.91 8.37 0.50
CA LEU A 28 -10.40 9.49 -0.31
C LEU A 28 -11.65 9.12 -1.14
N GLY A 29 -12.16 7.90 -1.01
CA GLY A 29 -13.29 7.39 -1.82
C GLY A 29 -12.89 6.97 -3.23
N LYS A 30 -11.59 6.95 -3.53
CA LYS A 30 -11.03 6.55 -4.83
C LYS A 30 -10.68 5.07 -4.81
N SER A 31 -11.70 4.23 -4.71
CA SER A 31 -11.57 2.77 -4.69
C SER A 31 -10.84 2.24 -5.93
N GLU A 32 -11.18 2.73 -7.13
CA GLU A 32 -10.52 2.33 -8.39
C GLU A 32 -9.02 2.65 -8.41
N ASP A 33 -8.64 3.89 -8.07
CA ASP A 33 -7.24 4.31 -7.97
C ASP A 33 -6.49 3.48 -6.91
N ALA A 34 -7.15 3.16 -5.79
CA ALA A 34 -6.58 2.33 -4.74
C ALA A 34 -6.31 0.91 -5.23
N CYS A 35 -7.25 0.29 -5.96
CA CYS A 35 -7.08 -1.05 -6.53
C CYS A 35 -5.93 -1.08 -7.54
N ALA A 36 -5.85 -0.08 -8.43
CA ALA A 36 -4.75 0.06 -9.37
C ALA A 36 -3.40 0.13 -8.65
N ALA A 37 -3.30 0.95 -7.60
CA ALA A 37 -2.08 1.06 -6.80
C ALA A 37 -1.70 -0.26 -6.10
N PHE A 38 -2.68 -0.99 -5.57
CA PHE A 38 -2.46 -2.29 -4.92
C PHE A 38 -2.06 -3.39 -5.92
N LEU A 39 -2.60 -3.37 -7.13
CA LEU A 39 -2.20 -4.28 -8.22
C LEU A 39 -0.79 -3.99 -8.70
N GLU A 40 -0.46 -2.71 -8.93
CA GLU A 40 0.89 -2.30 -9.30
C GLU A 40 1.91 -2.68 -8.22
N MET A 41 1.52 -2.59 -6.95
CA MET A 41 2.34 -3.03 -5.82
C MET A 41 2.60 -4.54 -5.85
N GLN A 42 1.62 -5.39 -6.18
CA GLN A 42 1.86 -6.84 -6.34
C GLN A 42 2.82 -7.14 -7.48
N ASN A 43 2.70 -6.39 -8.58
CA ASN A 43 3.57 -6.55 -9.75
C ASN A 43 5.01 -6.07 -9.48
N LYS A 44 5.19 -4.91 -8.82
CA LYS A 44 6.50 -4.37 -8.45
C LYS A 44 7.17 -5.12 -7.31
N PHE A 45 6.38 -5.68 -6.40
CA PHE A 45 6.87 -6.40 -5.22
C PHE A 45 6.27 -7.81 -5.16
N PRO A 46 6.75 -8.76 -6.00
CA PRO A 46 6.29 -10.14 -5.92
C PRO A 46 6.73 -10.84 -4.62
N ASN A 47 7.86 -10.43 -4.04
CA ASN A 47 8.41 -10.96 -2.79
C ASN A 47 7.97 -10.15 -1.55
N LEU A 48 6.66 -9.90 -1.42
CA LEU A 48 6.09 -9.28 -0.22
C LEU A 48 6.16 -10.23 0.97
N ARG A 49 6.55 -9.72 2.14
CA ARG A 49 6.41 -10.45 3.40
C ARG A 49 4.96 -10.88 3.60
N ASN A 50 4.73 -12.11 4.06
CA ASN A 50 3.38 -12.67 4.27
C ASN A 50 2.45 -11.75 5.09
N ARG A 51 2.96 -11.06 6.12
CA ARG A 51 2.19 -10.09 6.89
C ARG A 51 1.71 -8.90 6.03
N LEU A 52 2.56 -8.40 5.14
CA LEU A 52 2.24 -7.27 4.28
C LEU A 52 1.27 -7.66 3.18
N ARG A 53 1.43 -8.86 2.60
CA ARG A 53 0.48 -9.44 1.64
C ARG A 53 -0.91 -9.64 2.25
N LYS A 54 -1.00 -10.18 3.47
CA LYS A 54 -2.28 -10.31 4.19
C LYS A 54 -2.93 -8.95 4.43
N ARG A 55 -2.14 -7.93 4.77
CA ARG A 55 -2.66 -6.57 4.96
C ARG A 55 -3.15 -5.98 3.65
N LEU A 56 -2.39 -6.12 2.56
CA LEU A 56 -2.78 -5.69 1.23
C LEU A 56 -4.14 -6.24 0.81
N LEU A 57 -4.34 -7.56 0.94
CA LEU A 57 -5.61 -8.21 0.61
C LEU A 57 -6.76 -7.68 1.48
N LYS A 58 -6.52 -7.47 2.77
CA LYS A 58 -7.52 -6.89 3.67
C LYS A 58 -7.90 -5.47 3.24
N GLU A 59 -6.93 -4.62 2.95
CA GLU A 59 -7.20 -3.25 2.51
C GLU A 59 -7.87 -3.19 1.13
N MET A 60 -7.53 -4.10 0.21
CA MET A 60 -8.24 -4.27 -1.07
C MET A 60 -9.72 -4.60 -0.85
N THR A 61 -10.03 -5.55 0.05
CA THR A 61 -11.43 -5.88 0.38
C THR A 61 -12.17 -4.71 1.06
N VAL A 62 -11.48 -3.96 1.93
CA VAL A 62 -12.05 -2.78 2.60
C VAL A 62 -12.25 -1.63 1.61
N GLY A 63 -11.35 -1.48 0.64
CA GLY A 63 -11.42 -0.48 -0.42
C GLY A 63 -12.42 -0.82 -1.53
N GLY A 64 -13.10 -1.97 -1.47
CA GLY A 64 -14.08 -2.36 -2.48
C GLY A 64 -13.46 -2.80 -3.81
N CYS A 65 -12.20 -3.24 -3.81
CA CYS A 65 -11.59 -3.90 -4.95
C CYS A 65 -12.23 -5.27 -5.13
N ASN A 66 -13.19 -5.36 -6.05
CA ASN A 66 -13.84 -6.60 -6.47
C ASN A 66 -13.27 -7.05 -7.82
#